data_AF-A0A450TPW9-F1
#
_entry.id   AF-A0A450TPW9-F1
#
_cell.length_a   1.000
_cell.length_b   1.000
_cell.length_c   1.000
_cell.angle_alpha   90.00
_cell.angle_beta   90.00
_cell.angle_gamma   90.00
#
_symmetry.space_group_name_H-M   'P 1'
#
loop_
_entity.id
_entity.type
_entity.pdbx_description
1 polymer ?
#
loop_
_entity_poly.entity_id
_entity_poly.type
_entity_poly.pdbx_seq_one_letter_code
_entity_poly.pdbx_strand_id
1 'polypeptide(L)'
;MTVTALEDAELKAHIEAKVSSSGGSAIGEGTSLAVGGVIATNLVQSDADAHIADSTITISAGDLLVTANNDAAIDATVKSSVSTGDTGVGMVLAFNTVGWESQNILFAALDALIGTNIGTENPASTEAYIQNTTVNIAGDLTVTADNTAGLNATVSNAAESAASALYGASGKAGSGLLASNMVSGAARAWIQGGTINAGLVTVTATDDEGIYANIKMVSSSTTTNDGGASILNETIGDVIPADFLTQDGSQPIAFGQKARLADDYANGGKAGSVYQYMGSGATLDLSATDYTNKDLWKETPLTQLIPQGLNISESDSVAVGAMVVRNDLRSVADAGIDGATVGASVITVTASETATVKAILDATVSSSGGSAVGEGTSLAVGAVISTNTLLSEASAHAVGSTLTATGDILVDAINTAEMDAANNSVVTTGDTGAAMTLAFNTVGWAPQNLLFNTLDALLGTNIGTEQPASVKAYLENTSVDAGGDLTVRAENQAQLTANVSNDATSAASALVGASGMSISGLLVSNMVSSSVDAYIANPGGVKSVDASRVTVSAKDLSLIDATSIMKSISTTTNDGGVSLLGTLVDTLMEGYRYTSLSGTRPITSGDVVRVASGHAAGGVTGAIYTYKGADADL
;
A
#
# COMPACT_ATOMS: atom_id res chain seq x y z
N MET A 1 -4.47 -46.53 14.61
CA MET A 1 -5.82 -45.97 14.75
C MET A 1 -5.69 -44.47 14.53
N THR A 2 -6.63 -43.87 13.83
CA THR A 2 -6.58 -42.44 13.49
C THR A 2 -7.93 -41.83 13.82
N VAL A 3 -7.92 -40.75 14.58
CA VAL A 3 -9.06 -39.85 14.83
C VAL A 3 -8.66 -38.50 14.26
N THR A 4 -9.43 -38.01 13.29
CA THR A 4 -9.09 -36.76 12.60
C THR A 4 -10.31 -35.87 12.47
N ALA A 5 -10.12 -34.59 12.80
CA ALA A 5 -11.00 -33.49 12.41
C ALA A 5 -10.23 -32.59 11.44
N LEU A 6 -10.90 -32.16 10.38
CA LEU A 6 -10.35 -31.27 9.36
C LEU A 6 -11.42 -30.25 9.01
N GLU A 7 -11.09 -28.98 9.12
CA GLU A 7 -11.90 -27.87 8.66
C GLU A 7 -11.05 -27.01 7.72
N ASP A 8 -11.52 -26.84 6.49
CA ASP A 8 -10.85 -26.05 5.45
C ASP A 8 -11.81 -24.98 4.93
N ALA A 9 -11.41 -23.71 5.02
CA ALA A 9 -12.21 -22.58 4.53
C ALA A 9 -11.40 -21.70 3.57
N GLU A 10 -11.88 -21.57 2.32
CA GLU A 10 -11.33 -20.63 1.34
C GLU A 10 -12.40 -19.65 0.87
N LEU A 11 -12.23 -18.36 1.16
CA LEU A 11 -13.15 -17.30 0.74
C LEU A 11 -12.40 -16.25 -0.08
N LYS A 12 -12.94 -15.93 -1.26
CA LYS A 12 -12.38 -14.94 -2.17
C LYS A 12 -13.45 -13.95 -2.62
N ALA A 13 -13.26 -12.68 -2.31
CA ALA A 13 -14.07 -11.57 -2.77
C ALA A 13 -13.22 -10.67 -3.66
N HIS A 14 -13.45 -10.70 -4.97
CA HIS A 14 -12.77 -9.83 -5.94
C HIS A 14 -13.78 -8.88 -6.57
N ILE A 15 -13.57 -7.58 -6.43
CA ILE A 15 -14.46 -6.56 -6.99
C ILE A 15 -13.67 -5.55 -7.81
N GLU A 16 -14.15 -5.28 -9.02
CA GLU A 16 -13.67 -4.19 -9.86
C GLU A 16 -14.82 -3.21 -10.11
N ALA A 17 -14.58 -1.93 -9.85
CA ALA A 17 -15.54 -0.88 -10.09
C ALA A 17 -14.92 0.24 -10.93
N LYS A 18 -15.71 0.72 -11.89
CA LYS A 18 -15.38 1.91 -12.68
C LYS A 18 -16.60 2.81 -12.70
N VAL A 19 -16.44 4.00 -12.17
CA VAL A 19 -17.46 5.05 -12.19
C VAL A 19 -16.91 6.19 -13.02
N SER A 20 -17.66 6.61 -14.03
CA SER A 20 -17.30 7.74 -14.86
C SER A 20 -18.49 8.67 -15.01
N SER A 21 -18.24 9.97 -14.91
CA SER A 21 -19.20 11.01 -15.24
C SER A 21 -18.54 11.99 -16.18
N SER A 22 -19.23 12.41 -17.22
CA SER A 22 -18.69 13.40 -18.16
C SER A 22 -19.74 14.48 -18.34
N GLY A 23 -19.39 15.69 -17.94
CA GLY A 23 -20.18 16.90 -18.10
C GLY A 23 -19.25 18.09 -18.00
N GLY A 24 -19.58 19.16 -18.72
CA GLY A 24 -18.79 20.39 -18.77
C GLY A 24 -19.59 21.47 -19.49
N SER A 25 -19.31 22.73 -19.18
CA SER A 25 -19.90 23.87 -19.87
C SER A 25 -18.79 24.68 -20.51
N ALA A 26 -18.93 24.98 -21.81
CA ALA A 26 -18.01 25.89 -22.50
C ALA A 26 -18.09 27.32 -21.94
N ILE A 27 -19.22 27.67 -21.30
CA ILE A 27 -19.50 28.99 -20.73
C ILE A 27 -20.22 28.83 -19.38
N GLY A 28 -19.50 28.43 -18.32
CA GLY A 28 -20.00 28.42 -16.93
C GLY A 28 -19.74 27.13 -16.16
N GLU A 29 -20.46 26.93 -15.06
CA GLU A 29 -20.34 25.77 -14.16
C GLU A 29 -21.09 24.56 -14.74
N GLY A 30 -20.43 23.78 -15.60
CA GLY A 30 -20.92 22.44 -15.94
C GLY A 30 -20.66 21.51 -14.77
N THR A 31 -21.69 20.89 -14.21
CA THR A 31 -21.53 19.95 -13.10
C THR A 31 -21.39 18.52 -13.60
N SER A 32 -20.42 17.80 -13.06
CA SER A 32 -20.18 16.38 -13.34
C SER A 32 -19.80 15.69 -12.05
N LEU A 33 -20.62 14.73 -11.61
CA LEU A 33 -20.39 14.00 -10.36
C LEU A 33 -20.23 12.51 -10.64
N ALA A 34 -19.11 11.93 -10.18
CA ALA A 34 -18.87 10.50 -10.14
C ALA A 34 -18.64 10.07 -8.69
N VAL A 35 -19.47 9.16 -8.18
CA VAL A 35 -19.34 8.62 -6.82
C VAL A 35 -19.32 7.10 -6.89
N GLY A 36 -18.25 6.50 -6.36
CA GLY A 36 -18.09 5.05 -6.25
C GLY A 36 -17.98 4.62 -4.79
N GLY A 37 -18.69 3.55 -4.43
CA GLY A 37 -18.63 2.92 -3.12
C GLY A 37 -18.59 1.41 -3.30
N VAL A 38 -17.55 0.75 -2.78
CA VAL A 38 -17.37 -0.70 -2.93
C VAL A 38 -16.85 -1.31 -1.65
N ILE A 39 -17.40 -2.47 -1.30
CA ILE A 39 -17.03 -3.20 -0.08
C ILE A 39 -16.89 -4.67 -0.44
N ALA A 40 -15.73 -5.25 -0.12
CA ALA A 40 -15.52 -6.69 -0.11
C ALA A 40 -15.39 -7.15 1.34
N THR A 41 -16.17 -8.15 1.73
CA THR A 41 -16.13 -8.72 3.08
C THR A 41 -16.09 -10.23 3.00
N ASN A 42 -15.23 -10.85 3.78
CA ASN A 42 -15.26 -12.28 4.04
C ASN A 42 -15.22 -12.53 5.54
N LEU A 43 -15.92 -13.58 5.96
CA LEU A 43 -15.99 -13.98 7.35
C LEU A 43 -16.01 -15.49 7.44
N VAL A 44 -15.13 -16.03 8.27
CA VAL A 44 -15.08 -17.45 8.62
C VAL A 44 -15.22 -17.59 10.13
N GLN A 45 -16.07 -18.52 10.51
CA GLN A 45 -16.10 -19.09 11.85
C GLN A 45 -15.87 -20.59 11.63
N SER A 46 -14.77 -21.10 12.15
CA SER A 46 -14.36 -22.49 11.99
C SER A 46 -14.01 -23.11 13.34
N ASP A 47 -14.16 -24.42 13.42
CA ASP A 47 -13.90 -25.23 14.61
C ASP A 47 -13.51 -26.64 14.15
N ALA A 48 -12.47 -27.22 14.74
CA ALA A 48 -12.04 -28.59 14.48
C ALA A 48 -11.75 -29.31 15.81
N ASP A 49 -12.56 -30.33 16.14
CA ASP A 49 -12.44 -31.09 17.39
C ASP A 49 -12.21 -32.59 17.11
N ALA A 50 -11.04 -33.10 17.50
CA ALA A 50 -10.66 -34.50 17.41
C ALA A 50 -10.34 -35.06 18.81
N HIS A 51 -11.15 -35.99 19.32
CA HIS A 51 -10.93 -36.51 20.66
C HIS A 51 -11.17 -37.99 20.89
N ILE A 52 -10.57 -38.49 21.96
CA ILE A 52 -10.84 -39.80 22.56
C ILE A 52 -11.11 -39.60 24.06
N ALA A 53 -12.31 -39.95 24.51
CA ALA A 53 -12.69 -39.80 25.91
C ALA A 53 -13.16 -41.13 26.54
N ASP A 54 -12.95 -41.27 27.85
CA ASP A 54 -13.53 -42.32 28.71
C ASP A 54 -13.40 -43.75 28.15
N SER A 55 -12.23 -44.06 27.59
CA SER A 55 -12.02 -45.25 26.77
C SER A 55 -10.86 -46.14 27.23
N THR A 56 -10.74 -47.34 26.64
CA THR A 56 -9.53 -48.17 26.72
C THR A 56 -9.13 -48.60 25.31
N ILE A 57 -7.94 -48.17 24.88
CA ILE A 57 -7.39 -48.42 23.56
C ILE A 57 -6.21 -49.38 23.68
N THR A 58 -6.21 -50.45 22.88
CA THR A 58 -5.08 -51.39 22.78
C THR A 58 -4.75 -51.66 21.33
N ILE A 59 -3.51 -51.39 20.92
CA ILE A 59 -3.04 -51.57 19.53
C ILE A 59 -1.77 -52.44 19.56
N SER A 60 -1.88 -53.67 19.05
CA SER A 60 -0.78 -54.64 19.09
C SER A 60 0.32 -54.39 18.07
N ALA A 61 0.04 -53.62 17.01
CA ALA A 61 1.00 -53.14 16.02
C ALA A 61 0.45 -51.87 15.35
N GLY A 62 1.30 -50.84 15.21
CA GLY A 62 0.95 -49.53 14.64
C GLY A 62 0.63 -48.46 15.68
N ASP A 63 0.35 -47.26 15.17
CA ASP A 63 0.32 -46.01 15.94
C ASP A 63 -1.12 -45.58 16.31
N LEU A 64 -1.23 -44.63 17.23
CA LEU A 64 -2.46 -43.89 17.54
C LEU A 64 -2.25 -42.41 17.20
N LEU A 65 -3.06 -41.89 16.28
CA LEU A 65 -3.04 -40.49 15.85
C LEU A 65 -4.37 -39.83 16.20
N VAL A 66 -4.32 -38.70 16.91
CA VAL A 66 -5.46 -37.82 17.21
C VAL A 66 -5.09 -36.44 16.69
N THR A 67 -5.74 -36.01 15.61
CA THR A 67 -5.32 -34.81 14.87
C THR A 67 -6.50 -33.91 14.56
N ALA A 68 -6.41 -32.64 14.91
CA ALA A 68 -7.36 -31.62 14.50
C ALA A 68 -6.62 -30.57 13.66
N ASN A 69 -7.15 -30.27 12.47
CA ASN A 69 -6.60 -29.29 11.55
C ASN A 69 -7.68 -28.28 11.18
N ASN A 70 -7.35 -27.00 11.23
CA ASN A 70 -8.21 -25.90 10.79
C ASN A 70 -7.41 -24.93 9.92
N ASP A 71 -7.69 -24.93 8.63
CA ASP A 71 -7.00 -24.10 7.64
C ASP A 71 -7.97 -23.07 7.04
N ALA A 72 -7.71 -21.78 7.28
CA ALA A 72 -8.50 -20.68 6.72
C ALA A 72 -7.64 -19.82 5.77
N ALA A 73 -8.10 -19.64 4.52
CA ALA A 73 -7.48 -18.75 3.55
C ALA A 73 -8.52 -17.76 3.00
N ILE A 74 -8.34 -16.48 3.29
CA ILE A 74 -9.33 -15.46 2.95
C ILE A 74 -8.67 -14.30 2.19
N ASP A 75 -9.27 -13.92 1.06
CA ASP A 75 -8.82 -12.80 0.23
C ASP A 75 -9.98 -11.85 -0.12
N ALA A 76 -9.83 -10.58 0.24
CA ALA A 76 -10.72 -9.50 -0.17
C ALA A 76 -9.91 -8.49 -0.99
N THR A 77 -10.14 -8.49 -2.31
CA THR A 77 -9.48 -7.60 -3.25
C THR A 77 -10.51 -6.65 -3.89
N VAL A 78 -10.26 -5.34 -3.80
CA VAL A 78 -11.09 -4.33 -4.47
C VAL A 78 -10.24 -3.37 -5.29
N LYS A 79 -10.60 -3.18 -6.55
CA LYS A 79 -10.02 -2.16 -7.43
C LYS A 79 -11.12 -1.22 -7.89
N SER A 80 -10.96 0.06 -7.61
CA SER A 80 -11.91 1.09 -7.98
C SER A 80 -11.24 2.18 -8.82
N SER A 81 -11.99 2.73 -9.77
CA SER A 81 -11.61 3.93 -10.51
C SER A 81 -12.81 4.85 -10.61
N VAL A 82 -12.62 6.13 -10.32
CA VAL A 82 -13.61 7.19 -10.38
C VAL A 82 -13.05 8.29 -11.25
N SER A 83 -13.73 8.63 -12.35
CA SER A 83 -13.28 9.65 -13.30
C SER A 83 -14.41 10.65 -13.57
N THR A 84 -14.10 11.93 -13.56
CA THR A 84 -15.09 13.00 -13.76
C THR A 84 -14.49 14.28 -14.33
N GLY A 85 -15.35 15.12 -14.92
CA GLY A 85 -15.00 16.48 -15.33
C GLY A 85 -15.17 17.56 -14.26
N ASP A 86 -15.57 17.19 -13.02
CA ASP A 86 -15.77 18.13 -11.90
C ASP A 86 -15.55 17.46 -10.54
N THR A 87 -16.49 16.70 -9.99
CA THR A 87 -16.34 16.09 -8.65
C THR A 87 -16.32 14.56 -8.69
N GLY A 88 -15.29 13.95 -8.11
CA GLY A 88 -15.05 12.51 -8.08
C GLY A 88 -14.79 12.01 -6.67
N VAL A 89 -15.57 11.06 -6.18
CA VAL A 89 -15.40 10.48 -4.83
C VAL A 89 -15.40 8.97 -4.90
N GLY A 90 -14.36 8.33 -4.35
CA GLY A 90 -14.29 6.88 -4.21
C GLY A 90 -14.14 6.45 -2.75
N MET A 91 -14.99 5.54 -2.30
CA MET A 91 -14.90 4.89 -0.99
C MET A 91 -14.74 3.39 -1.19
N VAL A 92 -13.63 2.82 -0.72
CA VAL A 92 -13.31 1.41 -0.93
C VAL A 92 -12.95 0.74 0.37
N LEU A 93 -13.58 -0.41 0.65
CA LEU A 93 -13.34 -1.15 1.87
C LEU A 93 -13.11 -2.63 1.57
N ALA A 94 -12.12 -3.24 2.21
CA ALA A 94 -11.90 -4.69 2.24
C ALA A 94 -11.77 -5.15 3.69
N PHE A 95 -12.55 -6.16 4.06
CA PHE A 95 -12.59 -6.70 5.41
C PHE A 95 -12.54 -8.23 5.39
N ASN A 96 -11.61 -8.81 6.15
CA ASN A 96 -11.60 -10.24 6.41
C ASN A 96 -11.62 -10.50 7.90
N THR A 97 -12.36 -11.53 8.31
CA THR A 97 -12.45 -11.94 9.70
C THR A 97 -12.40 -13.47 9.81
N VAL A 98 -11.58 -13.98 10.72
CA VAL A 98 -11.55 -15.40 11.15
C VAL A 98 -11.69 -15.42 12.66
N GLY A 99 -12.66 -16.16 13.19
CA GLY A 99 -12.85 -16.25 14.64
C GLY A 99 -13.55 -15.03 15.26
N TRP A 100 -14.38 -14.34 14.48
CA TRP A 100 -15.17 -13.18 14.92
C TRP A 100 -16.61 -13.27 14.44
N GLU A 101 -17.57 -13.13 15.35
CA GLU A 101 -18.98 -13.05 15.01
C GLU A 101 -19.33 -11.71 14.37
N SER A 102 -20.11 -11.75 13.29
CA SER A 102 -20.57 -10.55 12.60
C SER A 102 -21.57 -9.77 13.45
N GLN A 103 -21.31 -8.49 13.68
CA GLN A 103 -22.36 -7.48 13.86
C GLN A 103 -22.29 -6.50 12.68
N ASN A 104 -23.45 -5.96 12.26
CA ASN A 104 -23.68 -5.05 11.12
C ASN A 104 -22.42 -4.30 10.60
N ILE A 105 -21.59 -5.01 9.82
CA ILE A 105 -20.24 -4.58 9.44
C ILE A 105 -20.28 -3.29 8.61
N LEU A 106 -21.38 -3.05 7.89
CA LEU A 106 -21.58 -1.86 7.07
C LEU A 106 -21.77 -0.57 7.89
N PHE A 107 -22.45 -0.63 9.04
CA PHE A 107 -22.58 0.50 9.95
C PHE A 107 -21.36 0.58 10.89
N ALA A 108 -20.80 -0.59 11.25
CA ALA A 108 -19.58 -0.70 12.02
C ALA A 108 -18.33 -0.26 11.24
N ALA A 109 -18.31 -0.18 9.90
CA ALA A 109 -17.17 0.32 9.12
C ALA A 109 -17.05 1.85 9.14
N LEU A 110 -18.19 2.56 9.25
CA LEU A 110 -18.21 3.99 9.52
C LEU A 110 -17.88 4.26 10.99
N ASP A 111 -18.39 3.43 11.90
CA ASP A 111 -17.99 3.42 13.31
C ASP A 111 -16.57 2.84 13.51
N ALA A 112 -15.95 2.11 12.60
CA ALA A 112 -14.58 1.54 12.75
C ALA A 112 -13.51 2.61 12.59
N LEU A 113 -13.87 3.73 11.94
CA LEU A 113 -13.12 4.97 12.00
C LEU A 113 -13.27 5.66 13.37
N ILE A 114 -14.24 5.26 14.22
CA ILE A 114 -14.73 5.98 15.40
C ILE A 114 -14.87 5.14 16.70
N GLY A 115 -14.69 3.81 16.68
CA GLY A 115 -15.16 2.90 17.73
C GLY A 115 -14.45 1.53 17.77
N THR A 116 -14.36 0.98 18.99
CA THR A 116 -13.55 -0.20 19.34
C THR A 116 -14.21 -1.55 19.09
N ASN A 117 -15.51 -1.64 18.84
CA ASN A 117 -16.23 -2.92 18.81
C ASN A 117 -16.76 -3.26 17.41
N ILE A 118 -16.02 -4.08 16.68
CA ILE A 118 -16.32 -4.49 15.29
C ILE A 118 -16.81 -5.94 15.18
N GLY A 119 -16.95 -6.65 16.30
CA GLY A 119 -17.43 -8.02 16.35
C GLY A 119 -17.31 -8.59 17.76
N THR A 120 -18.07 -9.64 18.04
CA THR A 120 -17.87 -10.44 19.25
C THR A 120 -16.87 -11.53 18.93
N GLU A 121 -15.80 -11.63 19.73
CA GLU A 121 -14.77 -12.64 19.54
C GLU A 121 -15.37 -14.05 19.72
N ASN A 122 -15.12 -14.93 18.74
CA ASN A 122 -15.49 -16.34 18.77
C ASN A 122 -14.34 -17.12 18.10
N PRO A 123 -13.27 -17.45 18.83
CA PRO A 123 -12.01 -17.92 18.26
C PRO A 123 -12.22 -19.12 17.32
N ALA A 124 -11.45 -19.15 16.23
CA ALA A 124 -11.35 -20.30 15.35
C ALA A 124 -10.57 -21.41 16.08
N SER A 125 -11.29 -22.31 16.74
CA SER A 125 -10.74 -23.26 17.70
C SER A 125 -10.35 -24.58 17.05
N THR A 126 -9.17 -25.09 17.37
CA THR A 126 -8.66 -26.39 16.93
C THR A 126 -8.25 -27.18 18.16
N GLU A 127 -8.99 -28.24 18.47
CA GLU A 127 -8.80 -29.03 19.67
C GLU A 127 -8.51 -30.50 19.34
N ALA A 128 -7.38 -31.00 19.83
CA ALA A 128 -7.03 -32.43 19.75
C ALA A 128 -6.73 -32.97 21.14
N TYR A 129 -7.49 -33.98 21.61
CA TYR A 129 -7.30 -34.43 22.98
C TYR A 129 -7.61 -35.89 23.30
N ILE A 130 -6.99 -36.35 24.38
CA ILE A 130 -7.28 -37.63 25.02
C ILE A 130 -7.67 -37.37 26.47
N GLN A 131 -8.89 -37.77 26.86
CA GLN A 131 -9.43 -37.55 28.20
C GLN A 131 -9.78 -38.87 28.88
N ASN A 132 -9.39 -39.04 30.14
CA ASN A 132 -9.76 -40.16 31.02
C ASN A 132 -9.62 -41.54 30.37
N THR A 133 -8.62 -41.73 29.52
CA THR A 133 -8.49 -42.91 28.66
C THR A 133 -7.23 -43.70 28.99
N THR A 134 -7.34 -45.04 28.97
CA THR A 134 -6.16 -45.92 29.03
C THR A 134 -5.71 -46.27 27.61
N VAL A 135 -4.47 -45.95 27.25
CA VAL A 135 -3.86 -46.26 25.94
C VAL A 135 -2.69 -47.22 26.16
N ASN A 136 -2.71 -48.37 25.48
CA ASN A 136 -1.61 -49.33 25.48
C ASN A 136 -1.28 -49.76 24.06
N ILE A 137 -0.24 -49.16 23.48
CA ILE A 137 0.11 -49.33 22.07
C ILE A 137 1.60 -49.64 21.92
N ALA A 138 1.94 -50.48 20.93
CA ALA A 138 3.34 -50.81 20.63
C ALA A 138 4.04 -49.74 19.78
N GLY A 139 3.27 -49.02 18.94
CA GLY A 139 3.74 -47.88 18.15
C GLY A 139 3.57 -46.56 18.87
N ASP A 140 3.57 -45.47 18.13
CA ASP A 140 3.64 -44.11 18.69
C ASP A 140 2.24 -43.53 18.95
N LEU A 141 2.16 -42.61 19.92
CA LEU A 141 1.00 -41.75 20.16
C LEU A 141 1.32 -40.33 19.73
N THR A 142 0.48 -39.77 18.87
CA THR A 142 0.55 -38.38 18.46
C THR A 142 -0.81 -37.71 18.66
N VAL A 143 -0.81 -36.59 19.39
CA VAL A 143 -1.95 -35.70 19.60
C VAL A 143 -1.57 -34.32 19.07
N THR A 144 -2.22 -33.86 18.00
CA THR A 144 -1.82 -32.65 17.29
C THR A 144 -3.02 -31.77 16.98
N ALA A 145 -2.94 -30.48 17.34
CA ALA A 145 -3.87 -29.44 16.93
C ALA A 145 -3.11 -28.40 16.10
N ASP A 146 -3.45 -28.28 14.82
CA ASP A 146 -2.85 -27.35 13.87
C ASP A 146 -3.90 -26.34 13.38
N ASN A 147 -3.77 -25.08 13.76
CA ASN A 147 -4.61 -23.98 13.30
C ASN A 147 -3.78 -23.05 12.42
N THR A 148 -4.23 -22.82 11.18
CA THR A 148 -3.55 -21.93 10.22
C THR A 148 -4.54 -20.93 9.65
N ALA A 149 -4.22 -19.63 9.69
CA ALA A 149 -5.06 -18.60 9.07
C ALA A 149 -4.27 -17.60 8.23
N GLY A 150 -4.56 -17.57 6.92
CA GLY A 150 -4.01 -16.61 5.96
C GLY A 150 -5.07 -15.61 5.49
N LEU A 151 -4.89 -14.31 5.80
CA LEU A 151 -5.82 -13.25 5.42
C LEU A 151 -5.13 -12.20 4.54
N ASN A 152 -5.74 -11.85 3.40
CA ASN A 152 -5.29 -10.78 2.52
C ASN A 152 -6.40 -9.77 2.25
N ALA A 153 -6.18 -8.50 2.58
CA ALA A 153 -7.06 -7.39 2.22
C ALA A 153 -6.31 -6.42 1.31
N THR A 154 -6.68 -6.37 0.04
CA THR A 154 -6.03 -5.49 -0.94
C THR A 154 -7.03 -4.51 -1.52
N VAL A 155 -6.81 -3.21 -1.36
CA VAL A 155 -7.69 -2.18 -1.93
C VAL A 155 -6.91 -1.17 -2.74
N SER A 156 -7.51 -0.75 -3.85
CA SER A 156 -7.00 0.37 -4.62
C SER A 156 -8.11 1.26 -5.14
N ASN A 157 -7.84 2.55 -5.20
CA ASN A 157 -8.75 3.53 -5.80
C ASN A 157 -7.97 4.62 -6.50
N ALA A 158 -8.37 4.92 -7.73
CA ALA A 158 -7.96 6.12 -8.45
C ALA A 158 -9.17 7.03 -8.61
N ALA A 159 -9.26 8.10 -7.83
CA ALA A 159 -10.25 9.16 -7.99
C ALA A 159 -9.62 10.33 -8.72
N GLU A 160 -10.06 10.58 -9.95
CA GLU A 160 -9.50 11.60 -10.83
C GLU A 160 -10.59 12.58 -11.30
N SER A 161 -10.32 13.86 -11.10
CA SER A 161 -11.08 14.97 -11.67
C SER A 161 -10.20 15.72 -12.67
N ALA A 162 -10.65 15.80 -13.91
CA ALA A 162 -10.03 16.59 -14.97
C ALA A 162 -11.04 17.62 -15.48
N ALA A 163 -11.10 18.77 -14.82
CA ALA A 163 -12.01 19.84 -15.16
C ALA A 163 -11.37 20.82 -16.15
N SER A 164 -12.10 21.19 -17.20
CA SER A 164 -11.66 22.20 -18.16
C SER A 164 -12.82 23.05 -18.64
N ALA A 165 -12.66 24.37 -18.63
CA ALA A 165 -13.66 25.32 -19.12
C ALA A 165 -12.99 26.61 -19.63
N LEU A 166 -13.73 27.42 -20.39
CA LEU A 166 -13.26 28.74 -20.82
C LEU A 166 -13.02 29.68 -19.63
N TYR A 167 -13.91 29.61 -18.63
CA TYR A 167 -13.87 30.40 -17.40
C TYR A 167 -14.44 29.58 -16.23
N GLY A 168 -13.88 29.77 -15.02
CA GLY A 168 -14.48 29.27 -13.78
C GLY A 168 -14.56 27.75 -13.65
N ALA A 169 -13.55 27.02 -14.14
CA ALA A 169 -13.50 25.57 -13.97
C ALA A 169 -13.29 25.20 -12.49
N SER A 170 -13.92 24.11 -12.05
CA SER A 170 -13.73 23.56 -10.69
C SER A 170 -13.57 22.06 -10.77
N GLY A 171 -12.62 21.52 -10.01
CA GLY A 171 -12.30 20.10 -9.95
C GLY A 171 -12.08 19.65 -8.52
N LYS A 172 -12.62 18.49 -8.16
CA LYS A 172 -12.55 17.90 -6.82
C LYS A 172 -12.37 16.40 -6.91
N ALA A 173 -11.37 15.88 -6.22
CA ALA A 173 -11.15 14.45 -6.07
C ALA A 173 -11.06 14.07 -4.59
N GLY A 174 -11.80 13.02 -4.21
CA GLY A 174 -11.82 12.47 -2.87
C GLY A 174 -11.66 10.96 -2.90
N SER A 175 -10.81 10.42 -2.04
CA SER A 175 -10.66 8.98 -1.92
C SER A 175 -10.50 8.55 -0.47
N GLY A 176 -11.30 7.57 -0.05
CA GLY A 176 -11.25 6.94 1.27
C GLY A 176 -11.06 5.44 1.13
N LEU A 177 -10.02 4.87 1.75
CA LEU A 177 -9.75 3.43 1.69
C LEU A 177 -9.57 2.84 3.09
N LEU A 178 -10.12 1.64 3.29
CA LEU A 178 -9.93 0.84 4.50
C LEU A 178 -9.63 -0.61 4.12
N ALA A 179 -8.50 -1.14 4.58
CA ALA A 179 -8.21 -2.55 4.55
C ALA A 179 -8.06 -3.05 5.99
N SER A 180 -8.81 -4.09 6.33
CA SER A 180 -8.73 -4.65 7.67
C SER A 180 -8.84 -6.16 7.65
N ASN A 181 -7.99 -6.79 8.45
CA ASN A 181 -8.03 -8.21 8.71
C ASN A 181 -8.05 -8.41 10.22
N MET A 182 -8.90 -9.34 10.66
CA MET A 182 -8.95 -9.72 12.06
C MET A 182 -8.92 -11.24 12.19
N VAL A 183 -8.12 -11.72 13.13
CA VAL A 183 -8.02 -13.14 13.43
C VAL A 183 -8.08 -13.32 14.94
N SER A 184 -8.88 -14.29 15.37
CA SER A 184 -8.82 -14.88 16.71
C SER A 184 -8.67 -16.39 16.49
N GLY A 185 -7.47 -16.92 16.69
CA GLY A 185 -7.09 -18.32 16.54
C GLY A 185 -6.85 -18.98 17.89
N ALA A 186 -7.09 -20.29 17.98
CA ALA A 186 -6.71 -21.08 19.13
C ALA A 186 -6.41 -22.53 18.73
N ALA A 187 -5.20 -23.00 19.00
CA ALA A 187 -4.78 -24.40 18.90
C ALA A 187 -4.58 -24.99 20.30
N ARG A 188 -5.26 -26.09 20.62
CA ARG A 188 -5.19 -26.78 21.92
C ARG A 188 -4.98 -28.28 21.74
N ALA A 189 -3.86 -28.80 22.24
CA ALA A 189 -3.56 -30.22 22.23
C ALA A 189 -3.27 -30.74 23.63
N TRP A 190 -4.03 -31.72 24.13
CA TRP A 190 -3.83 -32.15 25.51
C TRP A 190 -4.18 -33.61 25.81
N ILE A 191 -3.53 -34.13 26.86
CA ILE A 191 -3.85 -35.41 27.48
C ILE A 191 -4.27 -35.13 28.92
N GLN A 192 -5.50 -35.47 29.30
CA GLN A 192 -6.02 -35.27 30.65
C GLN A 192 -6.42 -36.59 31.29
N GLY A 193 -5.82 -36.92 32.43
CA GLY A 193 -6.09 -38.14 33.17
C GLY A 193 -5.63 -39.40 32.44
N GLY A 194 -6.03 -40.57 32.97
CA GLY A 194 -5.76 -41.86 32.34
C GLY A 194 -4.32 -42.36 32.44
N THR A 195 -4.01 -43.40 31.66
CA THR A 195 -2.69 -44.05 31.62
C THR A 195 -2.30 -44.32 30.18
N ILE A 196 -1.16 -43.80 29.76
CA ILE A 196 -0.63 -43.91 28.41
C ILE A 196 0.64 -44.75 28.46
N ASN A 197 0.68 -45.83 27.68
CA ASN A 197 1.90 -46.60 27.37
C ASN A 197 2.03 -46.67 25.85
N ALA A 198 3.08 -46.07 25.30
CA ALA A 198 3.33 -45.99 23.86
C ALA A 198 4.83 -46.09 23.53
N GLY A 199 5.16 -46.21 22.24
CA GLY A 199 6.51 -46.06 21.70
C GLY A 199 7.05 -44.65 21.95
N LEU A 200 6.59 -43.66 21.20
CA LEU A 200 6.77 -42.24 21.49
C LEU A 200 5.44 -41.60 21.90
N VAL A 201 5.50 -40.48 22.62
CA VAL A 201 4.34 -39.63 22.90
C VAL A 201 4.65 -38.21 22.47
N THR A 202 3.85 -37.68 21.56
CA THR A 202 3.94 -36.31 21.06
C THR A 202 2.59 -35.61 21.27
N VAL A 203 2.63 -34.45 21.93
CA VAL A 203 1.49 -33.54 22.08
C VAL A 203 1.91 -32.18 21.52
N THR A 204 1.24 -31.71 20.48
CA THR A 204 1.63 -30.49 19.76
C THR A 204 0.43 -29.60 19.47
N ALA A 205 0.52 -28.34 19.88
CA ALA A 205 -0.40 -27.28 19.46
C ALA A 205 0.38 -26.27 18.61
N THR A 206 -0.10 -26.00 17.40
CA THR A 206 0.52 -25.03 16.48
C THR A 206 -0.54 -24.06 15.97
N ASP A 207 -0.27 -22.77 16.15
CA ASP A 207 -1.07 -21.63 15.66
C ASP A 207 -0.16 -20.82 14.72
N ASP A 208 -0.48 -20.76 13.42
CA ASP A 208 0.29 -20.07 12.38
C ASP A 208 -0.59 -19.09 11.58
N GLU A 209 -0.45 -17.80 11.86
CA GLU A 209 -1.25 -16.75 11.26
C GLU A 209 -0.44 -15.78 10.39
N GLY A 210 -0.91 -15.61 9.16
CA GLY A 210 -0.41 -14.63 8.20
C GLY A 210 -1.47 -13.60 7.84
N ILE A 211 -1.25 -12.34 8.17
CA ILE A 211 -2.16 -11.24 7.83
C ILE A 211 -1.44 -10.21 6.94
N TYR A 212 -2.05 -9.92 5.79
CA TYR A 212 -1.55 -8.97 4.81
C TYR A 212 -2.62 -7.94 4.45
N ALA A 213 -2.32 -6.65 4.59
CA ALA A 213 -3.18 -5.57 4.16
C ALA A 213 -2.41 -4.57 3.30
N ASN A 214 -2.91 -4.33 2.09
CA ASN A 214 -2.23 -3.54 1.05
C ASN A 214 -3.18 -2.49 0.47
N ILE A 215 -2.80 -1.21 0.55
CA ILE A 215 -3.60 -0.12 -0.01
C ILE A 215 -2.80 0.70 -1.01
N LYS A 216 -3.40 0.99 -2.17
CA LYS A 216 -2.88 1.99 -3.12
C LYS A 216 -3.93 3.02 -3.51
N MET A 217 -3.62 4.29 -3.34
CA MET A 217 -4.56 5.37 -3.65
C MET A 217 -3.93 6.45 -4.53
N VAL A 218 -4.72 6.87 -5.52
CA VAL A 218 -4.49 8.10 -6.26
C VAL A 218 -5.73 8.97 -6.10
N SER A 219 -5.58 10.16 -5.54
CA SER A 219 -6.61 11.20 -5.52
C SER A 219 -6.06 12.41 -6.24
N SER A 220 -6.58 12.71 -7.42
CA SER A 220 -6.01 13.75 -8.30
C SER A 220 -7.09 14.67 -8.82
N SER A 221 -6.90 15.97 -8.63
CA SER A 221 -7.70 17.00 -9.29
C SER A 221 -6.80 17.89 -10.11
N THR A 222 -7.14 18.07 -11.39
CA THR A 222 -6.52 19.05 -12.27
C THR A 222 -7.61 19.87 -12.91
N THR A 223 -7.49 21.19 -12.76
CA THR A 223 -8.47 22.16 -13.23
C THR A 223 -7.78 23.21 -14.09
N THR A 224 -8.18 23.30 -15.35
CA THR A 224 -7.64 24.28 -16.30
C THR A 224 -8.71 25.23 -16.80
N ASN A 225 -8.35 26.50 -16.95
CA ASN A 225 -9.12 27.45 -17.75
C ASN A 225 -8.15 28.34 -18.51
N ASP A 226 -8.35 28.56 -19.80
CA ASP A 226 -7.38 29.34 -20.59
C ASP A 226 -7.97 30.65 -21.11
N GLY A 227 -9.18 31.02 -20.65
CA GLY A 227 -9.87 32.22 -21.09
C GLY A 227 -10.19 32.23 -22.59
N GLY A 228 -10.10 31.09 -23.28
CA GLY A 228 -10.25 30.97 -24.73
C GLY A 228 -8.97 31.13 -25.51
N ALA A 229 -7.82 31.16 -24.83
CA ALA A 229 -6.53 31.22 -25.48
C ALA A 229 -6.34 30.06 -26.46
N SER A 230 -6.72 28.82 -26.14
CA SER A 230 -6.62 27.68 -27.07
C SER A 230 -7.49 27.85 -28.30
N ILE A 231 -8.74 28.30 -28.13
CA ILE A 231 -9.72 28.50 -29.22
C ILE A 231 -9.27 29.63 -30.16
N LEU A 232 -8.77 30.74 -29.60
CA LEU A 232 -8.21 31.84 -30.38
C LEU A 232 -6.95 31.38 -31.14
N ASN A 233 -6.15 30.51 -30.53
CA ASN A 233 -4.98 29.91 -31.16
C ASN A 233 -5.32 29.07 -32.38
N GLU A 234 -6.30 28.18 -32.21
CA GLU A 234 -6.79 27.27 -33.26
C GLU A 234 -7.39 28.07 -34.41
N THR A 235 -8.25 29.04 -34.09
CA THR A 235 -8.88 29.92 -35.10
C THR A 235 -7.84 30.75 -35.87
N ILE A 236 -6.81 31.29 -35.18
CA ILE A 236 -5.72 32.02 -35.84
C ILE A 236 -4.86 31.07 -36.68
N GLY A 237 -4.60 29.86 -36.19
CA GLY A 237 -3.89 28.80 -36.91
C GLY A 237 -4.60 28.42 -38.22
N ASP A 238 -5.92 28.31 -38.20
CA ASP A 238 -6.75 27.93 -39.36
C ASP A 238 -6.79 28.99 -40.47
N VAL A 239 -6.68 30.27 -40.12
CA VAL A 239 -6.65 31.36 -41.12
C VAL A 239 -5.27 31.59 -41.72
N ILE A 240 -4.21 30.88 -41.26
CA ILE A 240 -2.89 30.95 -41.89
C ILE A 240 -2.95 30.26 -43.26
N PRO A 241 -2.64 30.95 -44.37
CA PRO A 241 -2.57 30.29 -45.67
C PRO A 241 -1.46 29.24 -45.66
N ALA A 242 -1.81 28.02 -46.07
CA ALA A 242 -0.89 26.94 -46.34
C ALA A 242 -0.93 26.62 -47.84
N ASP A 243 0.21 26.25 -48.41
CA ASP A 243 0.32 25.85 -49.81
C ASP A 243 -0.03 24.37 -50.00
N PHE A 244 0.17 23.56 -48.95
CA PHE A 244 -0.08 22.11 -48.92
C PHE A 244 -0.68 21.66 -47.58
N LEU A 245 -1.35 20.52 -47.59
CA LEU A 245 -1.80 19.78 -46.42
C LEU A 245 -0.95 18.51 -46.25
N THR A 246 -0.77 18.01 -45.03
CA THR A 246 -0.08 16.73 -44.81
C THR A 246 -0.77 15.54 -45.48
N GLN A 247 -2.07 15.66 -45.77
CA GLN A 247 -2.84 14.66 -46.51
C GLN A 247 -2.53 14.65 -48.02
N ASP A 248 -1.79 15.64 -48.54
CA ASP A 248 -1.44 15.73 -49.97
C ASP A 248 -0.34 14.73 -50.38
N GLY A 249 0.24 13.99 -49.43
CA GLY A 249 1.25 12.96 -49.69
C GLY A 249 2.53 13.53 -50.30
N SER A 250 3.06 12.88 -51.34
CA SER A 250 4.31 13.30 -51.99
C SER A 250 4.12 14.54 -52.87
N GLN A 251 4.72 15.67 -52.47
CA GLN A 251 4.59 16.97 -53.14
C GLN A 251 5.94 17.62 -53.45
N PRO A 252 6.08 18.32 -54.59
CA PRO A 252 7.22 19.21 -54.84
C PRO A 252 7.10 20.46 -53.97
N ILE A 253 8.02 20.62 -53.02
CA ILE A 253 8.03 21.72 -52.06
C ILE A 253 9.32 22.53 -52.16
N ALA A 254 9.16 23.85 -52.28
CA ALA A 254 10.22 24.84 -52.38
C ALA A 254 10.37 25.63 -51.08
N PHE A 255 11.57 26.15 -50.84
CA PHE A 255 11.84 27.03 -49.70
C PHE A 255 10.77 28.11 -49.56
N GLY A 256 10.23 28.28 -48.36
CA GLY A 256 9.20 29.27 -48.07
C GLY A 256 7.76 28.78 -48.26
N GLN A 257 7.54 27.67 -48.97
CA GLN A 257 6.21 27.07 -49.07
C GLN A 257 5.82 26.43 -47.74
N LYS A 258 4.51 26.44 -47.46
CA LYS A 258 3.95 26.05 -46.17
C LYS A 258 3.10 24.80 -46.27
N ALA A 259 3.29 23.89 -45.32
CA ALA A 259 2.45 22.71 -45.14
C ALA A 259 1.68 22.82 -43.82
N ARG A 260 0.38 22.54 -43.85
CA ARG A 260 -0.48 22.43 -42.65
C ARG A 260 -0.58 20.97 -42.23
N LEU A 261 -0.37 20.71 -40.95
CA LEU A 261 -0.59 19.40 -40.36
C LEU A 261 -2.09 19.21 -40.09
N ALA A 262 -2.62 18.06 -40.49
CA ALA A 262 -3.93 17.61 -40.05
C ALA A 262 -3.98 17.44 -38.53
N ASP A 263 -5.18 17.54 -37.94
CA ASP A 263 -5.38 17.46 -36.48
C ASP A 263 -5.04 16.09 -35.89
N ASP A 264 -5.04 15.04 -36.73
CA ASP A 264 -4.69 13.66 -36.39
C ASP A 264 -3.27 13.26 -36.83
N TYR A 265 -2.43 14.21 -37.24
CA TYR A 265 -1.07 13.93 -37.70
C TYR A 265 -0.15 13.43 -36.58
N ALA A 266 0.40 12.22 -36.73
CA ALA A 266 1.16 11.54 -35.68
C ALA A 266 2.68 11.50 -35.89
N ASN A 267 3.21 11.94 -37.04
CA ASN A 267 4.60 11.72 -37.42
C ASN A 267 5.57 12.86 -36.98
N GLY A 268 5.22 13.61 -35.94
CA GLY A 268 6.04 14.71 -35.39
C GLY A 268 5.60 16.10 -35.85
N GLY A 269 5.78 17.09 -34.97
CA GLY A 269 5.23 18.44 -35.09
C GLY A 269 3.95 18.61 -34.27
N LYS A 270 3.44 19.84 -34.18
CA LYS A 270 2.17 20.16 -33.51
C LYS A 270 1.04 20.02 -34.52
N ALA A 271 0.12 19.08 -34.28
CA ALA A 271 -1.07 18.90 -35.10
C ALA A 271 -1.88 20.22 -35.21
N GLY A 272 -2.46 20.49 -36.37
CA GLY A 272 -3.15 21.74 -36.69
C GLY A 272 -2.23 22.95 -37.01
N SER A 273 -0.92 22.88 -36.72
CA SER A 273 0.01 23.98 -37.00
C SER A 273 0.47 24.03 -38.48
N VAL A 274 0.93 25.21 -38.91
CA VAL A 274 1.51 25.45 -40.24
C VAL A 274 3.03 25.57 -40.17
N TYR A 275 3.73 24.76 -40.94
CA TYR A 275 5.19 24.74 -41.03
C TYR A 275 5.67 25.25 -42.38
N GLN A 276 6.63 26.17 -42.35
CA GLN A 276 7.34 26.66 -43.52
C GLN A 276 8.53 25.74 -43.82
N TYR A 277 8.66 25.32 -45.07
CA TYR A 277 9.79 24.54 -45.54
C TYR A 277 11.04 25.42 -45.68
N MET A 278 12.12 24.96 -45.07
CA MET A 278 13.40 25.67 -44.92
C MET A 278 14.51 25.08 -45.78
N GLY A 279 14.29 23.94 -46.41
CA GLY A 279 15.25 23.33 -47.33
C GLY A 279 15.24 23.98 -48.71
N SER A 280 16.27 23.68 -49.50
CA SER A 280 16.22 23.86 -50.95
C SER A 280 15.16 22.95 -51.57
N GLY A 281 14.63 23.33 -52.74
CA GLY A 281 13.47 22.66 -53.34
C GLY A 281 13.66 21.16 -53.51
N ALA A 282 12.67 20.38 -53.05
CA ALA A 282 12.72 18.92 -53.02
C ALA A 282 11.31 18.33 -53.27
N THR A 283 11.24 17.02 -53.49
CA THR A 283 9.97 16.28 -53.45
C THR A 283 9.94 15.50 -52.14
N LEU A 284 8.99 15.81 -51.27
CA LEU A 284 8.87 15.22 -49.93
C LEU A 284 7.48 14.63 -49.75
N ASP A 285 7.41 13.51 -49.04
CA ASP A 285 6.13 12.98 -48.55
C ASP A 285 5.70 13.75 -47.30
N LEU A 286 4.77 14.67 -47.49
CA LEU A 286 4.22 15.51 -46.43
C LEU A 286 3.38 14.71 -45.43
N SER A 287 2.95 13.49 -45.79
CA SER A 287 2.19 12.61 -44.89
C SER A 287 3.09 11.82 -43.92
N ALA A 288 4.39 11.71 -44.23
CA ALA A 288 5.33 10.88 -43.49
C ALA A 288 6.56 11.64 -42.96
N THR A 289 6.69 12.95 -43.26
CA THR A 289 7.84 13.75 -42.81
C THR A 289 7.73 14.15 -41.34
N ASP A 290 8.87 14.24 -40.66
CA ASP A 290 8.96 14.76 -39.29
C ASP A 290 9.07 16.29 -39.29
N TYR A 291 8.01 16.97 -38.85
CA TYR A 291 7.96 18.43 -38.76
C TYR A 291 8.67 19.02 -37.54
N THR A 292 9.20 18.19 -36.63
CA THR A 292 10.09 18.65 -35.55
C THR A 292 11.51 18.94 -36.04
N ASN A 293 11.86 18.51 -37.27
CA ASN A 293 13.17 18.73 -37.85
C ASN A 293 13.39 20.22 -38.21
N LYS A 294 13.96 20.97 -37.26
CA LYS A 294 14.34 22.39 -37.41
C LYS A 294 15.40 22.67 -38.50
N ASP A 295 15.95 21.65 -39.18
CA ASP A 295 16.81 21.87 -40.36
C ASP A 295 16.00 22.16 -41.63
N LEU A 296 14.80 21.56 -41.72
CA LEU A 296 13.93 21.57 -42.91
C LEU A 296 12.57 22.20 -42.67
N TRP A 297 12.12 22.29 -41.42
CA TRP A 297 10.80 22.80 -41.08
C TRP A 297 10.89 23.84 -39.98
N LYS A 298 10.23 24.97 -40.22
CA LYS A 298 10.05 26.02 -39.22
C LYS A 298 8.57 26.23 -38.99
N GLU A 299 8.10 26.01 -37.78
CA GLU A 299 6.74 26.36 -37.40
C GLU A 299 6.53 27.87 -37.61
N THR A 300 5.39 28.28 -38.19
CA THR A 300 5.05 29.70 -38.34
C THR A 300 4.45 30.20 -37.03
N PRO A 301 5.18 30.96 -36.19
CA PRO A 301 4.70 31.30 -34.86
C PRO A 301 3.90 32.60 -34.93
N LEU A 302 2.57 32.50 -34.97
CA LEU A 302 1.67 33.64 -34.70
C LEU A 302 0.82 33.40 -33.45
N THR A 303 0.64 32.13 -33.11
CA THR A 303 -0.19 31.61 -32.03
C THR A 303 0.53 31.58 -30.68
N GLN A 304 1.86 31.50 -30.69
CA GLN A 304 2.68 31.48 -29.46
C GLN A 304 2.73 32.83 -28.71
N LEU A 305 2.19 33.92 -29.29
CA LEU A 305 2.08 35.22 -28.61
C LEU A 305 0.97 35.24 -27.55
N ILE A 306 -0.02 34.36 -27.66
CA ILE A 306 -1.05 34.19 -26.64
C ILE A 306 -0.53 33.14 -25.67
N PRO A 307 -0.24 33.51 -24.40
CA PRO A 307 0.20 32.55 -23.38
C PRO A 307 -0.76 31.36 -23.31
N GLN A 308 -0.22 30.14 -23.41
CA GLN A 308 -0.97 28.89 -23.26
C GLN A 308 -0.57 28.23 -21.94
N GLY A 309 -1.49 27.46 -21.35
CA GLY A 309 -1.23 26.72 -20.12
C GLY A 309 -1.26 27.55 -18.82
N LEU A 310 -1.70 28.81 -18.90
CA LEU A 310 -2.01 29.63 -17.72
C LEU A 310 -3.50 29.62 -17.42
N ASN A 311 -3.84 29.52 -16.13
CA ASN A 311 -5.20 29.74 -15.65
C ASN A 311 -5.54 31.24 -15.69
N ILE A 312 -6.40 31.70 -16.60
CA ILE A 312 -6.69 33.14 -16.81
C ILE A 312 -7.76 33.66 -15.82
N SER A 313 -8.69 32.80 -15.41
CA SER A 313 -9.68 33.03 -14.35
C SER A 313 -9.46 32.08 -13.17
N GLU A 314 -10.30 32.17 -12.14
CA GLU A 314 -10.27 31.24 -11.00
C GLU A 314 -10.47 29.78 -11.47
N SER A 315 -9.50 28.90 -11.18
CA SER A 315 -9.58 27.44 -11.37
C SER A 315 -9.43 26.75 -10.03
N ASP A 316 -10.54 26.34 -9.41
CA ASP A 316 -10.47 25.66 -8.13
C ASP A 316 -10.11 24.18 -8.32
N SER A 317 -9.12 23.70 -7.57
CA SER A 317 -8.76 22.30 -7.51
C SER A 317 -8.58 21.85 -6.06
N VAL A 318 -9.24 20.75 -5.71
CA VAL A 318 -9.13 20.12 -4.39
C VAL A 318 -8.94 18.63 -4.52
N ALA A 319 -7.93 18.08 -3.85
CA ALA A 319 -7.72 16.64 -3.73
C ALA A 319 -7.58 16.23 -2.26
N VAL A 320 -8.37 15.24 -1.86
CA VAL A 320 -8.36 14.70 -0.49
C VAL A 320 -8.20 13.19 -0.54
N GLY A 321 -7.35 12.66 0.33
CA GLY A 321 -7.08 11.24 0.47
C GLY A 321 -7.03 10.83 1.93
N ALA A 322 -7.77 9.78 2.29
CA ALA A 322 -7.75 9.19 3.62
C ALA A 322 -7.61 7.67 3.52
N MET A 323 -6.69 7.10 4.28
CA MET A 323 -6.46 5.66 4.25
C MET A 323 -6.18 5.10 5.64
N VAL A 324 -6.77 3.94 5.91
CA VAL A 324 -6.60 3.22 7.17
C VAL A 324 -6.33 1.75 6.88
N VAL A 325 -5.24 1.22 7.44
CA VAL A 325 -5.01 -0.22 7.56
C VAL A 325 -5.11 -0.61 9.02
N ARG A 326 -5.91 -1.63 9.31
CA ARG A 326 -6.02 -2.20 10.66
C ARG A 326 -5.94 -3.72 10.62
N ASN A 327 -4.87 -4.26 11.18
CA ASN A 327 -4.73 -5.69 11.44
C ASN A 327 -4.80 -5.96 12.95
N ASP A 328 -5.63 -6.91 13.35
CA ASP A 328 -5.84 -7.32 14.75
C ASP A 328 -5.72 -8.85 14.81
N LEU A 329 -4.64 -9.34 15.42
CA LEU A 329 -4.35 -10.77 15.55
C LEU A 329 -4.36 -11.16 17.01
N ARG A 330 -5.17 -12.16 17.34
CA ARG A 330 -5.22 -12.83 18.63
C ARG A 330 -4.97 -14.30 18.41
N SER A 331 -4.04 -14.87 19.15
CA SER A 331 -3.55 -16.22 18.93
C SER A 331 -3.26 -16.92 20.25
N VAL A 332 -3.55 -18.22 20.32
CA VAL A 332 -3.30 -19.07 21.50
C VAL A 332 -2.85 -20.45 21.03
N ALA A 333 -1.64 -20.86 21.39
CA ALA A 333 -1.17 -22.24 21.28
C ALA A 333 -0.99 -22.85 22.68
N ASP A 334 -1.74 -23.91 23.00
CA ASP A 334 -1.73 -24.55 24.33
C ASP A 334 -1.57 -26.07 24.22
N ALA A 335 -0.45 -26.59 24.74
CA ALA A 335 -0.11 -28.01 24.73
C ALA A 335 0.11 -28.54 26.15
N GLY A 336 -0.62 -29.59 26.55
CA GLY A 336 -0.69 -30.00 27.96
C GLY A 336 -0.74 -31.50 28.25
N ILE A 337 -0.19 -31.90 29.40
CA ILE A 337 -0.43 -33.22 30.02
C ILE A 337 -0.86 -33.05 31.48
N ASP A 338 -2.14 -33.28 31.77
CA ASP A 338 -2.77 -32.95 33.05
C ASP A 338 -3.29 -34.17 33.79
N GLY A 339 -2.74 -34.46 34.97
CA GLY A 339 -3.19 -35.54 35.84
C GLY A 339 -3.04 -36.95 35.24
N ALA A 340 -2.20 -37.12 34.22
CA ALA A 340 -2.01 -38.37 33.51
C ALA A 340 -0.75 -39.13 33.96
N THR A 341 -0.76 -40.46 33.78
CA THR A 341 0.46 -41.29 33.87
C THR A 341 0.91 -41.66 32.47
N VAL A 342 2.09 -41.23 32.06
CA VAL A 342 2.60 -41.40 30.69
C VAL A 342 3.93 -42.15 30.72
N GLY A 343 3.97 -43.31 30.05
CA GLY A 343 5.16 -44.11 29.81
C GLY A 343 5.48 -44.19 28.32
N ALA A 344 6.68 -43.80 27.93
CA ALA A 344 7.14 -43.83 26.54
C ALA A 344 8.66 -44.02 26.41
N SER A 345 9.17 -44.08 25.18
CA SER A 345 10.60 -43.96 24.91
C SER A 345 11.06 -42.49 24.89
N VAL A 346 10.24 -41.60 24.34
CA VAL A 346 10.42 -40.13 24.34
C VAL A 346 9.06 -39.49 24.58
N ILE A 347 9.03 -38.40 25.34
CA ILE A 347 7.83 -37.60 25.57
C ILE A 347 8.11 -36.17 25.09
N THR A 348 7.26 -35.62 24.23
CA THR A 348 7.36 -34.26 23.72
C THR A 348 6.04 -33.54 23.85
N VAL A 349 6.07 -32.37 24.48
CA VAL A 349 4.94 -31.43 24.57
C VAL A 349 5.41 -30.10 23.99
N THR A 350 4.75 -29.64 22.94
CA THR A 350 5.17 -28.43 22.21
C THR A 350 3.98 -27.52 21.91
N ALA A 351 4.12 -26.25 22.26
CA ALA A 351 3.22 -25.18 21.81
C ALA A 351 4.01 -24.18 20.96
N SER A 352 3.55 -23.93 19.75
CA SER A 352 4.17 -22.99 18.81
C SER A 352 3.15 -21.98 18.32
N GLU A 353 3.41 -20.70 18.58
CA GLU A 353 2.71 -19.58 17.99
C GLU A 353 3.62 -18.89 16.97
N THR A 354 3.09 -18.60 15.79
CA THR A 354 3.77 -17.82 14.76
C THR A 354 2.81 -16.82 14.12
N ALA A 355 3.17 -15.55 14.20
CA ALA A 355 2.39 -14.44 13.67
C ALA A 355 3.23 -13.61 12.68
N THR A 356 2.72 -13.44 11.45
CA THR A 356 3.23 -12.47 10.48
C THR A 356 2.15 -11.46 10.15
N VAL A 357 2.36 -10.18 10.47
CA VAL A 357 1.37 -9.12 10.24
C VAL A 357 1.97 -7.97 9.45
N LYS A 358 1.45 -7.71 8.23
CA LYS A 358 1.94 -6.67 7.33
C LYS A 358 0.84 -5.68 6.95
N ALA A 359 1.15 -4.40 7.12
CA ALA A 359 0.33 -3.27 6.70
C ALA A 359 1.13 -2.35 5.78
N ILE A 360 0.79 -2.34 4.49
CA ILE A 360 1.49 -1.58 3.47
C ILE A 360 0.53 -0.62 2.80
N LEU A 361 0.96 0.64 2.65
CA LEU A 361 0.11 1.67 2.10
C LEU A 361 0.92 2.67 1.26
N ASP A 362 0.39 2.98 0.07
CA ASP A 362 0.95 3.95 -0.87
C ASP A 362 -0.09 5.00 -1.28
N ALA A 363 0.14 6.26 -0.88
CA ALA A 363 -0.74 7.40 -1.09
C ALA A 363 -0.15 8.39 -2.09
N THR A 364 -0.92 8.76 -3.10
CA THR A 364 -0.66 9.95 -3.90
C THR A 364 -1.90 10.84 -3.90
N VAL A 365 -1.75 12.07 -3.40
CA VAL A 365 -2.78 13.11 -3.46
C VAL A 365 -2.22 14.29 -4.25
N SER A 366 -2.90 14.73 -5.30
CA SER A 366 -2.44 15.80 -6.18
C SER A 366 -3.56 16.79 -6.49
N SER A 367 -3.27 18.07 -6.34
CA SER A 367 -4.16 19.14 -6.78
C SER A 367 -3.43 20.12 -7.69
N SER A 368 -4.04 20.50 -8.80
CA SER A 368 -3.54 21.53 -9.69
C SER A 368 -4.68 22.44 -10.13
N GLY A 369 -4.72 23.63 -9.53
CA GLY A 369 -5.63 24.72 -9.82
C GLY A 369 -4.90 26.04 -9.61
N GLY A 370 -5.61 27.12 -9.31
CA GLY A 370 -5.06 28.46 -9.11
C GLY A 370 -5.40 29.41 -10.26
N SER A 371 -4.83 30.61 -10.24
CA SER A 371 -5.01 31.61 -11.29
C SER A 371 -3.72 32.38 -11.52
N ALA A 372 -3.45 32.75 -12.76
CA ALA A 372 -2.29 33.54 -13.14
C ALA A 372 -2.42 35.00 -12.64
N VAL A 373 -3.65 35.51 -12.44
CA VAL A 373 -3.93 36.92 -12.13
C VAL A 373 -4.96 37.13 -11.01
N GLY A 374 -5.35 36.08 -10.28
CA GLY A 374 -6.41 36.12 -9.27
C GLY A 374 -6.29 35.03 -8.19
N GLU A 375 -7.35 34.88 -7.38
CA GLU A 375 -7.40 34.02 -6.19
C GLU A 375 -8.06 32.67 -6.52
N GLY A 376 -7.33 31.72 -7.11
CA GLY A 376 -7.84 30.36 -7.34
C GLY A 376 -7.41 29.38 -6.24
N THR A 377 -8.28 28.44 -5.85
CA THR A 377 -7.96 27.46 -4.81
C THR A 377 -7.12 26.30 -5.37
N SER A 378 -6.04 25.92 -4.68
CA SER A 378 -5.32 24.67 -4.95
C SER A 378 -4.96 23.97 -3.64
N LEU A 379 -5.70 22.91 -3.30
CA LEU A 379 -5.60 22.24 -2.01
C LEU A 379 -5.39 20.73 -2.17
N ALA A 380 -4.34 20.19 -1.56
CA ALA A 380 -4.13 18.75 -1.46
C ALA A 380 -3.97 18.32 0.01
N VAL A 381 -4.78 17.36 0.47
CA VAL A 381 -4.72 16.86 1.85
C VAL A 381 -4.68 15.33 1.87
N GLY A 382 -3.66 14.76 2.51
CA GLY A 382 -3.49 13.32 2.71
C GLY A 382 -3.42 12.94 4.19
N ALA A 383 -4.18 11.93 4.58
CA ALA A 383 -4.10 11.32 5.91
C ALA A 383 -4.01 9.79 5.79
N VAL A 384 -3.01 9.21 6.43
CA VAL A 384 -2.64 7.80 6.27
C VAL A 384 -2.32 7.18 7.61
N ILE A 385 -2.90 6.01 7.90
CA ILE A 385 -2.67 5.30 9.15
C ILE A 385 -2.55 3.80 8.88
N SER A 386 -1.53 3.18 9.45
CA SER A 386 -1.39 1.72 9.51
C SER A 386 -1.20 1.26 10.95
N THR A 387 -2.00 0.28 11.37
CA THR A 387 -1.92 -0.30 12.72
C THR A 387 -1.90 -1.82 12.64
N ASN A 388 -0.90 -2.43 13.25
CA ASN A 388 -0.86 -3.86 13.52
C ASN A 388 -0.88 -4.11 15.03
N THR A 389 -1.78 -4.96 15.49
CA THR A 389 -1.88 -5.38 16.89
C THR A 389 -1.83 -6.90 16.97
N LEU A 390 -0.99 -7.41 17.87
CA LEU A 390 -0.84 -8.81 18.20
C LEU A 390 -1.01 -9.04 19.70
N LEU A 391 -1.88 -9.97 20.06
CA LEU A 391 -2.01 -10.55 21.39
C LEU A 391 -1.81 -12.06 21.25
N SER A 392 -0.68 -12.58 21.72
CA SER A 392 -0.34 -13.98 21.55
C SER A 392 -0.01 -14.68 22.88
N GLU A 393 -0.34 -15.97 22.94
CA GLU A 393 0.01 -16.86 24.05
C GLU A 393 0.50 -18.22 23.52
N ALA A 394 1.66 -18.67 24.01
CA ALA A 394 2.15 -20.02 23.77
C ALA A 394 2.44 -20.72 25.11
N SER A 395 1.73 -21.80 25.42
CA SER A 395 1.91 -22.56 26.67
C SER A 395 2.13 -24.04 26.45
N ALA A 396 3.25 -24.58 26.93
CA ALA A 396 3.53 -26.01 26.97
C ALA A 396 3.69 -26.47 28.42
N HIS A 397 2.94 -27.48 28.86
CA HIS A 397 2.92 -27.83 30.28
C HIS A 397 2.65 -29.29 30.61
N ALA A 398 3.04 -29.69 31.82
CA ALA A 398 2.50 -30.90 32.45
C ALA A 398 2.21 -30.68 33.94
N VAL A 399 0.95 -30.87 34.33
CA VAL A 399 0.46 -30.55 35.68
C VAL A 399 -0.08 -31.79 36.38
N GLY A 400 0.36 -32.05 37.61
CA GLY A 400 -0.14 -33.14 38.44
C GLY A 400 0.14 -34.54 37.87
N SER A 401 1.07 -34.66 36.94
CA SER A 401 1.27 -35.85 36.11
C SER A 401 2.44 -36.73 36.61
N THR A 402 2.59 -37.92 36.02
CA THR A 402 3.79 -38.76 36.14
C THR A 402 4.29 -39.10 34.76
N LEU A 403 5.51 -38.66 34.43
CA LEU A 403 6.14 -38.86 33.13
C LEU A 403 7.34 -39.79 33.28
N THR A 404 7.34 -40.89 32.52
CA THR A 404 8.43 -41.87 32.50
C THR A 404 8.87 -42.10 31.06
N ALA A 405 10.11 -41.75 30.73
CA ALA A 405 10.70 -41.94 29.42
C ALA A 405 11.99 -42.74 29.49
N THR A 406 12.22 -43.69 28.58
CA THR A 406 13.55 -44.35 28.50
C THR A 406 14.63 -43.45 27.89
N GLY A 407 14.22 -42.39 27.20
CA GLY A 407 15.04 -41.34 26.61
C GLY A 407 14.65 -39.96 27.13
N ASP A 408 14.55 -38.98 26.23
CA ASP A 408 14.36 -37.57 26.57
C ASP A 408 12.89 -37.22 26.89
N ILE A 409 12.72 -36.17 27.71
CA ILE A 409 11.45 -35.47 27.93
C ILE A 409 11.64 -34.00 27.55
N LEU A 410 10.79 -33.49 26.65
CA LEU A 410 10.79 -32.11 26.17
C LEU A 410 9.43 -31.45 26.44
N VAL A 411 9.47 -30.27 27.07
CA VAL A 411 8.34 -29.33 27.19
C VAL A 411 8.80 -27.99 26.63
N ASP A 412 8.19 -27.56 25.52
CA ASP A 412 8.72 -26.47 24.69
C ASP A 412 7.63 -25.51 24.23
N ALA A 413 7.75 -24.24 24.59
CA ALA A 413 6.83 -23.19 24.18
C ALA A 413 7.58 -22.11 23.38
N ILE A 414 7.08 -21.79 22.18
CA ILE A 414 7.70 -20.84 21.26
C ILE A 414 6.63 -19.85 20.78
N ASN A 415 6.98 -18.57 20.76
CA ASN A 415 6.16 -17.50 20.19
C ASN A 415 7.03 -16.65 19.26
N THR A 416 6.63 -16.51 18.00
CA THR A 416 7.39 -15.79 16.97
C THR A 416 6.51 -14.77 16.26
N ALA A 417 6.82 -13.48 16.42
CA ALA A 417 6.07 -12.39 15.83
C ALA A 417 6.92 -11.55 14.86
N GLU A 418 6.47 -11.39 13.62
CA GLU A 418 6.98 -10.42 12.64
C GLU A 418 5.89 -9.39 12.32
N MET A 419 6.11 -8.12 12.68
CA MET A 419 5.18 -7.02 12.48
C MET A 419 5.80 -5.96 11.57
N ASP A 420 5.17 -5.65 10.44
CA ASP A 420 5.62 -4.64 9.49
C ASP A 420 4.53 -3.62 9.17
N ALA A 421 4.82 -2.33 9.38
CA ALA A 421 3.97 -1.21 9.05
C ALA A 421 4.72 -0.22 8.14
N ALA A 422 4.42 -0.22 6.84
CA ALA A 422 5.10 0.59 5.84
C ALA A 422 4.15 1.55 5.13
N ASN A 423 4.32 2.85 5.37
CA ASN A 423 3.51 3.90 4.75
C ASN A 423 4.36 4.84 3.89
N ASN A 424 3.96 5.00 2.64
CA ASN A 424 4.46 6.04 1.76
C ASN A 424 3.32 7.01 1.41
N SER A 425 3.54 8.30 1.62
CA SER A 425 2.55 9.33 1.34
C SER A 425 3.17 10.49 0.60
N VAL A 426 2.59 10.84 -0.54
CA VAL A 426 2.97 11.98 -1.37
C VAL A 426 1.78 12.88 -1.58
N VAL A 427 1.91 14.14 -1.20
CA VAL A 427 0.93 15.21 -1.38
C VAL A 427 1.56 16.32 -2.19
N THR A 428 1.01 16.62 -3.37
CA THR A 428 1.48 17.70 -4.25
C THR A 428 0.36 18.68 -4.57
N THR A 429 0.66 19.98 -4.56
CA THR A 429 -0.33 21.03 -4.85
C THR A 429 0.29 22.29 -5.44
N GLY A 430 -0.54 23.09 -6.08
CA GLY A 430 -0.19 24.43 -6.57
C GLY A 430 -0.35 25.56 -5.55
N ASP A 431 -0.82 25.29 -4.32
CA ASP A 431 -0.87 26.29 -3.24
C ASP A 431 -0.77 25.62 -1.86
N THR A 432 -1.83 25.03 -1.30
CA THR A 432 -1.80 24.48 0.07
C THR A 432 -1.76 22.95 0.08
N GLY A 433 -0.77 22.38 0.77
CA GLY A 433 -0.55 20.94 0.92
C GLY A 433 -0.43 20.52 2.38
N ALA A 434 -1.16 19.48 2.77
CA ALA A 434 -1.06 18.91 4.12
C ALA A 434 -0.99 17.38 4.08
N ALA A 435 -0.01 16.79 4.74
CA ALA A 435 0.16 15.34 4.81
C ALA A 435 0.36 14.87 6.25
N MET A 436 -0.45 13.92 6.71
CA MET A 436 -0.35 13.28 8.02
C MET A 436 -0.20 11.78 7.85
N THR A 437 0.89 11.18 8.34
CA THR A 437 1.14 9.74 8.18
C THR A 437 1.54 9.08 9.51
N LEU A 438 0.80 8.06 9.94
CA LEU A 438 1.03 7.36 11.21
C LEU A 438 1.24 5.85 10.98
N ALA A 439 2.22 5.24 11.64
CA ALA A 439 2.45 3.80 11.61
C ALA A 439 2.67 3.24 13.02
N PHE A 440 1.92 2.18 13.37
CA PHE A 440 1.97 1.55 14.69
C PHE A 440 2.06 0.03 14.58
N ASN A 441 3.04 -0.57 15.25
CA ASN A 441 3.01 -1.99 15.59
C ASN A 441 2.95 -2.18 17.10
N THR A 442 2.10 -3.08 17.56
CA THR A 442 1.93 -3.40 18.98
C THR A 442 1.89 -4.90 19.17
N VAL A 443 2.71 -5.41 20.09
CA VAL A 443 2.70 -6.80 20.56
C VAL A 443 2.52 -6.77 22.07
N GLY A 444 1.47 -7.42 22.57
CA GLY A 444 1.18 -7.48 24.01
C GLY A 444 0.53 -6.21 24.59
N TRP A 445 -0.22 -5.46 23.77
CA TRP A 445 -0.96 -4.27 24.21
C TRP A 445 -2.39 -4.36 23.69
N ALA A 446 -3.38 -4.14 24.55
CA ALA A 446 -4.77 -4.24 24.15
C ALA A 446 -5.12 -3.18 23.09
N PRO A 447 -5.91 -3.51 22.05
CA PRO A 447 -6.31 -2.59 20.98
C PRO A 447 -6.91 -1.28 21.52
N GLN A 448 -6.57 -0.14 20.92
CA GLN A 448 -7.03 1.20 21.33
C GLN A 448 -7.63 1.98 20.16
N ASN A 449 -8.46 2.99 20.48
CA ASN A 449 -8.93 4.00 19.53
C ASN A 449 -7.82 5.02 19.20
N LEU A 450 -6.88 4.62 18.34
CA LEU A 450 -5.71 5.46 18.04
C LEU A 450 -6.06 6.75 17.26
N LEU A 451 -7.17 6.79 16.50
CA LEU A 451 -7.50 7.97 15.67
C LEU A 451 -7.79 9.23 16.50
N PHE A 452 -8.45 9.10 17.65
CA PHE A 452 -8.78 10.24 18.54
C PHE A 452 -7.78 10.39 19.68
N ASN A 453 -7.19 9.29 20.14
CA ASN A 453 -6.22 9.31 21.23
C ASN A 453 -4.83 9.76 20.78
N THR A 454 -4.47 9.74 19.49
CA THR A 454 -3.15 10.21 19.02
C THR A 454 -2.96 11.72 19.13
N LEU A 455 -4.06 12.49 19.11
CA LEU A 455 -3.99 13.93 19.36
C LEU A 455 -3.81 14.26 20.85
N ASP A 456 -4.39 13.45 21.75
CA ASP A 456 -4.21 13.53 23.21
C ASP A 456 -2.90 12.86 23.71
N ALA A 457 -2.43 11.81 23.04
CA ALA A 457 -1.23 11.05 23.41
C ALA A 457 0.08 11.79 23.09
N LEU A 458 0.07 12.72 22.11
CA LEU A 458 1.18 13.66 21.92
C LEU A 458 1.36 14.59 23.15
N LEU A 459 0.37 14.64 24.06
CA LEU A 459 0.29 15.52 25.23
C LEU A 459 0.34 14.81 26.60
N GLY A 460 0.66 13.50 26.64
CA GLY A 460 1.04 12.82 27.90
C GLY A 460 0.01 11.86 28.53
N THR A 461 -0.75 11.10 27.75
CA THR A 461 -1.61 10.00 28.24
C THR A 461 -1.05 8.62 27.93
N ASN A 462 -1.54 7.62 28.67
CA ASN A 462 -1.16 6.21 28.53
C ASN A 462 -1.62 5.64 27.17
N ILE A 463 -0.71 5.03 26.41
CA ILE A 463 -0.90 4.58 25.01
C ILE A 463 -1.53 3.18 24.88
N GLY A 464 -2.10 2.67 25.96
CA GLY A 464 -2.87 1.42 25.98
C GLY A 464 -2.80 0.75 27.35
N THR A 465 -3.61 -0.29 27.52
CA THR A 465 -3.47 -1.22 28.65
C THR A 465 -2.59 -2.39 28.22
N GLU A 466 -1.53 -2.63 28.99
CA GLU A 466 -0.61 -3.75 28.76
C GLU A 466 -1.35 -5.08 28.92
N GLN A 467 -1.14 -5.99 27.96
CA GLN A 467 -1.61 -7.38 27.98
C GLN A 467 -0.49 -8.23 27.37
N PRO A 468 0.56 -8.56 28.13
CA PRO A 468 1.81 -9.09 27.58
C PRO A 468 1.61 -10.32 26.71
N ALA A 469 2.34 -10.40 25.60
CA ALA A 469 2.48 -11.64 24.84
C ALA A 469 3.18 -12.68 25.72
N SER A 470 2.51 -13.79 26.03
CA SER A 470 2.94 -14.70 27.09
C SER A 470 3.48 -16.01 26.51
N VAL A 471 4.65 -16.43 26.97
CA VAL A 471 5.23 -17.74 26.65
C VAL A 471 5.55 -18.48 27.92
N LYS A 472 4.95 -19.67 28.11
CA LYS A 472 5.09 -20.44 29.34
C LYS A 472 5.43 -21.90 29.06
N ALA A 473 6.56 -22.36 29.57
CA ALA A 473 6.91 -23.78 29.56
C ALA A 473 7.10 -24.28 31.00
N TYR A 474 6.28 -25.22 31.47
CA TYR A 474 6.39 -25.59 32.88
C TYR A 474 5.97 -27.00 33.26
N LEU A 475 6.54 -27.46 34.36
CA LEU A 475 6.13 -28.66 35.07
C LEU A 475 5.63 -28.28 36.46
N GLU A 476 4.39 -28.63 36.79
CA GLU A 476 3.82 -28.36 38.10
C GLU A 476 3.31 -29.62 38.79
N ASN A 477 3.78 -29.90 40.00
CA ASN A 477 3.38 -31.08 40.77
C ASN A 477 3.52 -32.41 39.97
N THR A 478 4.51 -32.46 39.07
CA THR A 478 4.73 -33.54 38.12
C THR A 478 5.98 -34.34 38.49
N SER A 479 5.86 -35.66 38.57
CA SER A 479 7.02 -36.56 38.73
C SER A 479 7.63 -36.86 37.36
N VAL A 480 8.95 -36.82 37.26
CA VAL A 480 9.71 -37.08 36.04
C VAL A 480 10.77 -38.15 36.29
N ASP A 481 10.82 -39.14 35.41
CA ASP A 481 11.87 -40.14 35.28
C ASP A 481 12.27 -40.23 33.80
N ALA A 482 13.34 -39.55 33.42
CA ALA A 482 13.90 -39.53 32.06
C ALA A 482 15.20 -40.33 32.03
N GLY A 483 15.27 -41.36 31.17
CA GLY A 483 16.52 -42.07 30.91
C GLY A 483 17.55 -41.20 30.18
N GLY A 484 17.10 -40.15 29.48
CA GLY A 484 17.90 -39.12 28.83
C GLY A 484 17.81 -37.77 29.52
N ASP A 485 17.66 -36.70 28.75
CA ASP A 485 17.58 -35.32 29.24
C ASP A 485 16.13 -34.89 29.50
N LEU A 486 15.95 -33.99 30.47
CA LEU A 486 14.74 -33.20 30.64
C LEU A 486 15.00 -31.76 30.17
N THR A 487 14.19 -31.26 29.23
CA THR A 487 14.24 -29.86 28.78
C THR A 487 12.89 -29.19 28.95
N VAL A 488 12.88 -28.04 29.61
CA VAL A 488 11.74 -27.13 29.75
C VAL A 488 12.16 -25.77 29.19
N ARG A 489 11.64 -25.39 28.01
CA ARG A 489 12.08 -24.19 27.29
C ARG A 489 10.90 -23.31 26.90
N ALA A 490 11.02 -22.01 27.18
CA ALA A 490 10.13 -20.96 26.71
C ALA A 490 10.94 -19.93 25.91
N GLU A 491 10.55 -19.66 24.67
CA GLU A 491 11.22 -18.69 23.80
C GLU A 491 10.23 -17.74 23.12
N ASN A 492 10.43 -16.43 23.33
CA ASN A 492 9.74 -15.37 22.60
C ASN A 492 10.71 -14.69 21.63
N GLN A 493 10.28 -14.50 20.39
CA GLN A 493 10.97 -13.72 19.37
C GLN A 493 9.99 -12.72 18.75
N ALA A 494 10.22 -11.43 18.93
CA ALA A 494 9.39 -10.38 18.35
C ALA A 494 10.24 -9.43 17.50
N GLN A 495 9.89 -9.25 16.24
CA GLN A 495 10.48 -8.25 15.35
C GLN A 495 9.39 -7.27 14.90
N LEU A 496 9.57 -5.99 15.25
CA LEU A 496 8.64 -4.93 14.89
C LEU A 496 9.36 -3.89 14.03
N THR A 497 8.92 -3.72 12.79
CA THR A 497 9.45 -2.77 11.83
C THR A 497 8.37 -1.78 11.42
N ALA A 498 8.63 -0.48 11.56
CA ALA A 498 7.72 0.55 11.10
C ALA A 498 8.48 1.60 10.29
N ASN A 499 8.04 1.81 9.05
CA ASN A 499 8.68 2.69 8.07
C ASN A 499 7.68 3.70 7.53
N VAL A 500 7.96 4.99 7.71
CA VAL A 500 7.11 6.06 7.17
C VAL A 500 7.91 7.00 6.29
N SER A 501 7.40 7.26 5.09
CA SER A 501 7.80 8.35 4.20
C SER A 501 6.61 9.27 3.99
N ASN A 502 6.77 10.56 4.28
CA ASN A 502 5.73 11.57 4.12
C ASN A 502 6.29 12.79 3.39
N ASP A 503 5.92 12.97 2.12
CA ASP A 503 6.31 14.07 1.26
C ASP A 503 5.11 15.00 1.01
N ALA A 504 5.14 16.20 1.58
CA ALA A 504 4.24 17.28 1.24
C ALA A 504 5.00 18.33 0.42
N THR A 505 4.51 18.65 -0.76
CA THR A 505 5.11 19.64 -1.65
C THR A 505 4.04 20.60 -2.18
N SER A 506 4.22 21.89 -1.88
CA SER A 506 3.52 23.01 -2.51
C SER A 506 4.43 23.68 -3.52
N ALA A 507 4.02 23.69 -4.78
CA ALA A 507 4.73 24.32 -5.89
C ALA A 507 3.82 25.32 -6.60
N ALA A 508 3.71 26.52 -6.03
CA ALA A 508 2.86 27.58 -6.55
C ALA A 508 3.57 28.43 -7.59
N SER A 509 2.88 28.75 -8.68
CA SER A 509 3.37 29.61 -9.75
C SER A 509 2.23 30.44 -10.34
N ALA A 510 2.40 31.75 -10.39
CA ALA A 510 1.48 32.68 -11.05
C ALA A 510 2.23 33.92 -11.55
N LEU A 511 1.54 34.75 -12.35
CA LEU A 511 2.05 36.07 -12.74
C LEU A 511 2.20 36.95 -11.51
N VAL A 512 1.15 36.98 -10.68
CA VAL A 512 1.04 37.78 -9.46
C VAL A 512 0.18 37.03 -8.45
N GLY A 513 0.45 37.23 -7.16
CA GLY A 513 -0.42 36.73 -6.08
C GLY A 513 -0.33 35.23 -5.77
N ALA A 514 0.61 34.47 -6.34
CA ALA A 514 0.83 33.09 -5.92
C ALA A 514 1.21 33.02 -4.43
N SER A 515 0.56 32.12 -3.70
CA SER A 515 0.90 31.67 -2.36
C SER A 515 1.19 30.19 -2.38
N GLY A 516 1.96 29.70 -1.40
CA GLY A 516 2.18 28.27 -1.24
C GLY A 516 2.46 27.90 0.21
N MET A 517 1.81 26.86 0.70
CA MET A 517 1.96 26.35 2.07
C MET A 517 2.07 24.82 2.06
N SER A 518 3.03 24.28 2.81
CA SER A 518 3.20 22.84 2.98
C SER A 518 3.29 22.48 4.46
N ILE A 519 2.44 21.54 4.89
CA ILE A 519 2.35 21.01 6.25
C ILE A 519 2.58 19.50 6.18
N SER A 520 3.49 18.98 7.00
CA SER A 520 3.80 17.55 7.05
C SER A 520 3.94 17.11 8.50
N GLY A 521 3.23 16.06 8.89
CA GLY A 521 3.29 15.45 10.21
C GLY A 521 3.39 13.94 10.09
N LEU A 522 4.17 13.31 10.97
CA LEU A 522 4.24 11.86 11.04
C LEU A 522 4.45 11.37 12.46
N LEU A 523 4.09 10.11 12.70
CA LEU A 523 4.39 9.37 13.92
C LEU A 523 4.67 7.92 13.55
N VAL A 524 5.74 7.36 14.12
CA VAL A 524 6.13 5.96 13.92
C VAL A 524 6.36 5.37 15.30
N SER A 525 5.71 4.24 15.59
CA SER A 525 5.81 3.62 16.90
C SER A 525 5.77 2.10 16.80
N ASN A 526 6.62 1.46 17.58
CA ASN A 526 6.63 0.04 17.82
C ASN A 526 6.62 -0.17 19.33
N MET A 527 5.72 -1.01 19.81
CA MET A 527 5.59 -1.32 21.24
C MET A 527 5.55 -2.83 21.42
N VAL A 528 6.34 -3.32 22.37
CA VAL A 528 6.36 -4.73 22.75
C VAL A 528 6.20 -4.83 24.27
N SER A 529 5.31 -5.71 24.70
CA SER A 529 5.24 -6.21 26.07
C SER A 529 5.15 -7.73 25.99
N SER A 530 6.08 -8.40 26.67
CA SER A 530 6.23 -9.85 26.63
C SER A 530 6.54 -10.38 28.03
N SER A 531 6.08 -11.60 28.30
CA SER A 531 6.36 -12.35 29.52
C SER A 531 6.76 -13.78 29.17
N VAL A 532 7.98 -14.17 29.50
CA VAL A 532 8.52 -15.50 29.20
C VAL A 532 8.91 -16.21 30.48
N ASP A 533 8.25 -17.32 30.78
CA ASP A 533 8.45 -18.08 31.99
C ASP A 533 8.74 -19.55 31.68
N ALA A 534 9.83 -20.07 32.23
CA ALA A 534 10.15 -21.50 32.20
C ALA A 534 10.48 -21.99 33.61
N TYR A 535 9.77 -23.01 34.11
CA TYR A 535 9.98 -23.48 35.49
C TYR A 535 9.55 -24.92 35.76
N ILE A 536 10.08 -25.47 36.86
CA ILE A 536 9.66 -26.74 37.45
C ILE A 536 9.30 -26.45 38.90
N ALA A 537 8.04 -26.63 39.29
CA ALA A 537 7.55 -26.31 40.63
C ALA A 537 6.73 -27.45 41.25
N ASN A 538 6.96 -27.72 42.54
CA ASN A 538 6.24 -28.74 43.30
C ASN A 538 5.72 -28.18 44.63
N PRO A 539 4.82 -27.17 44.61
CA PRO A 539 4.36 -26.47 45.80
C PRO A 539 3.65 -27.37 46.82
N GLY A 540 3.12 -28.54 46.40
CA GLY A 540 2.46 -29.52 47.27
C GLY A 540 3.35 -30.56 47.96
N GLY A 541 4.66 -30.62 47.68
CA GLY A 541 5.59 -31.62 48.24
C GLY A 541 5.90 -32.83 47.33
N VAL A 542 6.73 -33.76 47.85
CA VAL A 542 7.66 -34.70 47.15
C VAL A 542 7.18 -35.26 45.80
N LYS A 543 7.64 -34.65 44.71
CA LYS A 543 7.73 -35.22 43.36
C LYS A 543 9.22 -35.30 42.98
N SER A 544 9.64 -36.40 42.38
CA SER A 544 11.03 -36.60 41.95
C SER A 544 11.22 -36.15 40.51
N VAL A 545 12.36 -35.54 40.23
CA VAL A 545 12.85 -35.30 38.86
C VAL A 545 14.17 -36.06 38.75
N ASP A 546 14.17 -37.12 37.96
CA ASP A 546 15.36 -37.89 37.59
C ASP A 546 15.60 -37.75 36.08
N ALA A 547 16.82 -37.34 35.70
CA ALA A 547 17.24 -37.12 34.32
C ALA A 547 18.78 -37.04 34.26
N SER A 548 19.36 -37.39 33.11
CA SER A 548 20.80 -37.24 32.85
C SER A 548 21.25 -35.78 32.91
N ARG A 549 20.43 -34.86 32.39
CA ARG A 549 20.59 -33.41 32.47
C ARG A 549 19.21 -32.76 32.52
N VAL A 550 19.08 -31.72 33.34
CA VAL A 550 17.89 -30.87 33.41
C VAL A 550 18.23 -29.50 32.85
N THR A 551 17.49 -29.07 31.81
CA THR A 551 17.59 -27.73 31.22
C THR A 551 16.28 -27.00 31.45
N VAL A 552 16.35 -25.83 32.07
CA VAL A 552 15.21 -24.90 32.19
C VAL A 552 15.66 -23.56 31.61
N SER A 553 14.99 -23.08 30.58
CA SER A 553 15.41 -21.86 29.87
C SER A 553 14.22 -21.01 29.45
N ALA A 554 14.23 -19.75 29.86
CA ALA A 554 13.34 -18.71 29.36
C ALA A 554 14.18 -17.70 28.58
N LYS A 555 13.78 -17.38 27.35
CA LYS A 555 14.49 -16.44 26.47
C LYS A 555 13.52 -15.50 25.78
N ASP A 556 13.76 -14.21 25.92
CA ASP A 556 12.98 -13.17 25.27
C ASP A 556 13.88 -12.32 24.36
N LEU A 557 13.59 -12.33 23.06
CA LEU A 557 14.31 -11.59 22.03
C LEU A 557 13.35 -10.66 21.32
N SER A 558 13.43 -9.36 21.63
CA SER A 558 12.65 -8.33 20.95
C SER A 558 13.55 -7.39 20.16
N LEU A 559 13.26 -7.20 18.87
CA LEU A 559 13.89 -6.25 17.99
C LEU A 559 12.87 -5.22 17.51
N ILE A 560 13.20 -3.95 17.66
CA ILE A 560 12.36 -2.83 17.25
C ILE A 560 13.16 -1.95 16.28
N ASP A 561 12.60 -1.69 15.10
CA ASP A 561 13.13 -0.77 14.10
C ASP A 561 12.05 0.21 13.64
N ALA A 562 12.28 1.50 13.85
CA ALA A 562 11.34 2.56 13.48
C ALA A 562 12.07 3.64 12.67
N THR A 563 11.70 3.79 11.40
CA THR A 563 12.27 4.80 10.49
C THR A 563 11.20 5.78 10.05
N SER A 564 11.55 7.07 10.07
CA SER A 564 10.72 8.14 9.55
C SER A 564 11.49 9.06 8.61
N ILE A 565 10.89 9.37 7.47
CA ILE A 565 11.37 10.33 6.48
C ILE A 565 10.26 11.35 6.25
N MET A 566 10.57 12.61 6.54
CA MET A 566 9.63 13.72 6.32
C MET A 566 10.22 14.69 5.30
N LYS A 567 9.41 15.08 4.32
CA LYS A 567 9.66 16.19 3.43
C LYS A 567 8.46 17.13 3.45
N SER A 568 8.75 18.41 3.66
CA SER A 568 7.77 19.50 3.55
C SER A 568 8.43 20.63 2.78
N ILE A 569 7.98 20.85 1.54
CA ILE A 569 8.56 21.86 0.65
C ILE A 569 7.45 22.81 0.23
N SER A 570 7.69 24.12 0.38
CA SER A 570 6.88 25.14 -0.28
C SER A 570 7.77 26.01 -1.15
N THR A 571 7.41 26.12 -2.43
CA THR A 571 8.01 27.04 -3.39
C THR A 571 6.91 27.89 -4.01
N THR A 572 7.16 29.19 -4.12
CA THR A 572 6.21 30.14 -4.67
C THR A 572 6.92 31.04 -5.68
N THR A 573 6.41 31.09 -6.90
CA THR A 573 6.93 31.94 -7.97
C THR A 573 5.90 32.99 -8.37
N ASN A 574 6.33 34.25 -8.33
CA ASN A 574 5.59 35.41 -8.82
C ASN A 574 6.52 36.18 -9.76
N ASP A 575 6.36 35.99 -11.06
CA ASP A 575 7.34 36.52 -12.03
C ASP A 575 6.86 37.78 -12.77
N GLY A 576 5.64 38.26 -12.50
CA GLY A 576 5.07 39.45 -13.14
C GLY A 576 4.97 39.35 -14.67
N GLY A 577 5.06 38.14 -15.24
CA GLY A 577 5.09 37.90 -16.68
C GLY A 577 6.47 37.92 -17.30
N VAL A 578 7.54 37.95 -16.49
CA VAL A 578 8.90 37.87 -17.00
C VAL A 578 9.17 36.53 -17.69
N SER A 579 8.59 35.42 -17.23
CA SER A 579 8.67 34.14 -17.94
C SER A 579 7.95 34.17 -19.29
N LEU A 580 6.82 34.89 -19.39
CA LEU A 580 6.10 35.12 -20.64
C LEU A 580 6.90 35.99 -21.60
N LEU A 581 7.62 37.00 -21.08
CA LEU A 581 8.55 37.81 -21.89
C LEU A 581 9.77 36.99 -22.32
N GLY A 582 10.31 36.12 -21.47
CA GLY A 582 11.41 35.22 -21.79
C GLY A 582 11.03 34.22 -22.88
N THR A 583 9.90 33.54 -22.74
CA THR A 583 9.36 32.64 -23.79
C THR A 583 9.04 33.39 -25.08
N LEU A 584 8.48 34.60 -25.00
CA LEU A 584 8.28 35.45 -26.17
C LEU A 584 9.62 35.82 -26.84
N VAL A 585 10.64 36.18 -26.06
CA VAL A 585 11.99 36.49 -26.56
C VAL A 585 12.63 35.23 -27.16
N ASP A 586 12.52 34.07 -26.54
CA ASP A 586 13.02 32.79 -27.07
C ASP A 586 12.30 32.41 -28.36
N THR A 587 10.98 32.51 -28.43
CA THR A 587 10.20 32.30 -29.67
C THR A 587 10.59 33.30 -30.76
N LEU A 588 10.83 34.57 -30.42
CA LEU A 588 11.30 35.60 -31.36
C LEU A 588 12.76 35.38 -31.78
N MET A 589 13.63 34.88 -30.90
CA MET A 589 15.05 34.62 -31.13
C MET A 589 15.32 33.27 -31.81
N GLU A 590 14.43 32.28 -31.65
CA GLU A 590 14.37 31.07 -32.46
C GLU A 590 13.93 31.34 -33.91
N GLY A 591 13.48 32.57 -34.22
CA GLY A 591 13.14 33.02 -35.56
C GLY A 591 14.36 33.14 -36.48
N TYR A 592 14.83 32.04 -37.06
CA TYR A 592 15.81 32.07 -38.15
C TYR A 592 15.13 32.27 -39.52
N ARG A 593 15.77 33.05 -40.39
CA ARG A 593 15.32 33.30 -41.76
C ARG A 593 15.73 32.19 -42.69
N TYR A 594 16.93 31.62 -42.49
CA TYR A 594 17.47 30.55 -43.32
C TYR A 594 18.07 29.43 -42.44
N THR A 595 18.19 28.24 -43.00
CA THR A 595 19.07 27.19 -42.49
C THR A 595 20.20 26.98 -43.47
N SER A 596 21.29 26.32 -43.07
CA SER A 596 22.33 25.91 -44.01
C SER A 596 21.87 24.89 -45.07
N LEU A 597 20.60 24.44 -45.04
CA LEU A 597 19.97 23.63 -46.08
C LEU A 597 19.09 24.43 -47.03
N SER A 598 18.89 25.74 -46.81
CA SER A 598 18.01 26.60 -47.61
C SER A 598 18.47 26.81 -49.06
N GLY A 599 19.65 26.30 -49.42
CA GLY A 599 20.33 26.58 -50.69
C GLY A 599 20.88 28.00 -50.73
N THR A 600 21.33 28.43 -51.91
CA THR A 600 21.80 29.80 -52.11
C THR A 600 20.64 30.80 -51.98
N ARG A 601 20.78 31.76 -51.07
CA ARG A 601 19.76 32.77 -50.78
C ARG A 601 20.36 34.17 -50.66
N PRO A 602 19.59 35.22 -51.01
CA PRO A 602 19.96 36.58 -50.69
C PRO A 602 19.93 36.74 -49.17
N ILE A 603 21.09 37.03 -48.60
CA ILE A 603 21.30 37.28 -47.19
C ILE A 603 21.77 38.73 -47.01
N THR A 604 21.14 39.42 -46.07
CA THR A 604 21.41 40.82 -45.74
C THR A 604 21.96 40.93 -44.33
N SER A 605 22.70 42.01 -44.05
CA SER A 605 23.26 42.23 -42.71
C SER A 605 22.13 42.24 -41.66
N GLY A 606 22.24 41.37 -40.66
CA GLY A 606 21.21 41.16 -39.63
C GLY A 606 20.35 39.92 -39.85
N ASP A 607 20.40 39.27 -41.02
CA ASP A 607 19.68 38.02 -41.24
C ASP A 607 20.21 36.88 -40.37
N VAL A 608 19.30 36.06 -39.88
CA VAL A 608 19.58 35.01 -38.91
C VAL A 608 19.55 33.63 -39.59
N VAL A 609 20.64 32.87 -39.44
CA VAL A 609 20.85 31.57 -40.10
C VAL A 609 21.09 30.47 -39.07
N ARG A 610 20.33 29.38 -39.16
CA ARG A 610 20.55 28.18 -38.35
C ARG A 610 21.50 27.21 -39.06
N VAL A 611 22.51 26.72 -38.35
CA VAL A 611 23.41 25.68 -38.87
C VAL A 611 22.71 24.33 -38.74
N ALA A 612 22.44 23.66 -39.87
CA ALA A 612 21.78 22.35 -39.88
C ALA A 612 22.64 21.27 -39.24
N SER A 613 22.01 20.21 -38.74
CA SER A 613 22.66 19.12 -38.01
C SER A 613 23.78 18.43 -38.80
N GLY A 614 23.64 18.31 -40.12
CA GLY A 614 24.62 17.70 -41.03
C GLY A 614 25.67 18.66 -41.62
N HIS A 615 25.76 19.92 -41.16
CA HIS A 615 26.66 20.91 -41.77
C HIS A 615 28.13 20.67 -41.35
N ALA A 616 29.02 20.51 -42.34
CA ALA A 616 30.42 20.14 -42.11
C ALA A 616 31.44 21.28 -42.24
N ALA A 617 31.02 22.48 -42.67
CA ALA A 617 31.93 23.59 -43.03
C ALA A 617 32.18 24.60 -41.88
N GLY A 618 31.96 24.21 -40.62
CA GLY A 618 32.18 25.02 -39.41
C GLY A 618 30.89 25.55 -38.78
N GLY A 619 31.01 26.17 -37.59
CA GLY A 619 29.86 26.56 -36.75
C GLY A 619 29.38 25.42 -35.85
N VAL A 620 28.67 25.76 -34.78
CA VAL A 620 28.06 24.77 -33.88
C VAL A 620 26.76 24.28 -34.52
N THR A 621 26.65 22.97 -34.78
CA THR A 621 25.45 22.37 -35.37
C THR A 621 24.23 22.63 -34.47
N GLY A 622 23.11 23.00 -35.08
CA GLY A 622 21.88 23.40 -34.39
C GLY A 622 21.87 24.83 -33.84
N ALA A 623 23.01 25.52 -33.79
CA ALA A 623 23.07 26.91 -33.34
C ALA A 623 22.62 27.90 -34.42
N ILE A 624 22.24 29.09 -33.97
CA ILE A 624 21.77 30.19 -34.81
C ILE A 624 22.80 31.32 -34.81
N TYR A 625 23.09 31.88 -35.98
CA TYR A 625 24.06 32.96 -36.18
C TYR A 625 23.42 34.15 -36.90
N THR A 626 23.76 35.36 -36.48
CA THR A 626 23.40 36.59 -37.21
C THR A 626 24.48 36.91 -38.23
N TYR A 627 24.10 37.08 -39.49
CA TYR A 627 24.99 37.51 -40.56
C TYR A 627 25.39 38.97 -40.35
N LYS A 628 26.70 39.23 -40.26
CA LYS A 628 27.27 40.57 -40.07
C LYS A 628 27.97 41.11 -41.32
N GLY A 629 27.90 40.40 -42.44
CA GLY A 629 28.50 40.82 -43.71
C GLY A 629 27.65 41.84 -44.45
N ALA A 630 28.15 42.28 -45.62
CA ALA A 630 27.38 43.07 -46.58
C ALA A 630 26.47 42.15 -47.41
N ASP A 631 25.38 42.69 -47.95
CA ASP A 631 24.39 41.91 -48.70
C ASP A 631 25.02 41.05 -49.79
N ALA A 632 24.69 39.76 -49.81
CA ALA A 632 25.27 38.77 -50.70
C ALA A 632 24.27 37.64 -50.99
N ASP A 633 24.50 36.87 -52.06
CA ASP A 633 23.84 35.58 -52.26
C ASP A 633 24.76 34.47 -51.73
N LEU A 634 24.38 33.84 -50.62
CA LEU A 634 25.18 32.79 -49.95
C LEU A 634 24.43 31.46 -49.87
#